data_AF-A0A3D3LW81-F1
#
_entry.id   AF-A0A3D3LW81-F1
#
_cell.length_a   1.000
_cell.length_b   1.000
_cell.length_c   1.000
_cell.angle_alpha   90.00
_cell.angle_beta   90.00
_cell.angle_gamma   90.00
#
_symmetry.space_group_name_H-M   'P 1'
#
loop_
_entity.id
_entity.type
_entity.pdbx_description
1 polymer ?
#
loop_
_entity_poly.entity_id
_entity_poly.type
_entity_poly.pdbx_seq_one_letter_code
_entity_poly.pdbx_strand_id
1 'polypeptide(L)'
;MKTAFPEHDRNRYCIIDATEYEEHYATYFERKVKQPPNDPVYISAEEKSVEQLALSIGLATVEIFMGLRPTHHLSPWLSQACYRRVHQQVQKVHEMVNRTFQPPASSGPLQPRVHPVKARRIILQKVSPKAYEACLIVQDAQRARAVALRAEFLNRRWKITALDIA
;
A
#
# COMPACT_ATOMS: atom_id res chain seq x y z
N MET A 1 -2.94 -13.80 -19.68
CA MET A 1 -2.98 -12.35 -19.99
C MET A 1 -3.94 -11.75 -18.97
N LYS A 2 -3.48 -10.93 -18.01
CA LYS A 2 -4.35 -10.34 -16.98
C LYS A 2 -5.07 -9.13 -17.57
N THR A 3 -6.33 -9.29 -17.97
CA THR A 3 -7.17 -8.18 -18.42
C THR A 3 -7.74 -7.46 -17.21
N ALA A 4 -7.19 -6.28 -16.92
CA ALA A 4 -7.74 -5.38 -15.92
C ALA A 4 -8.80 -4.49 -16.56
N PHE A 5 -10.02 -4.46 -16.00
CA PHE A 5 -10.91 -3.31 -16.12
C PHE A 5 -11.60 -3.01 -14.78
N PRO A 6 -11.06 -2.07 -14.00
CA PRO A 6 -11.73 -1.53 -12.82
C PRO A 6 -12.27 -0.14 -13.14
N GLU A 7 -13.59 0.02 -13.08
CA GLU A 7 -14.24 1.30 -12.81
C GLU A 7 -15.27 1.00 -11.71
N HIS A 8 -15.20 1.58 -10.52
CA HIS A 8 -15.67 2.93 -10.26
C HIS A 8 -15.16 3.46 -8.90
N ASP A 9 -13.86 3.36 -8.65
CA ASP A 9 -13.19 4.23 -7.68
C ASP A 9 -11.89 4.70 -8.34
N ARG A 10 -11.79 6.00 -8.64
CA ARG A 10 -10.63 6.58 -9.35
C ARG A 10 -9.30 6.25 -8.67
N ASN A 11 -9.32 5.80 -7.42
CA ASN A 11 -8.14 5.50 -6.61
C ASN A 11 -7.91 3.99 -6.34
N ARG A 12 -8.78 3.07 -6.78
CA ARG A 12 -8.69 1.64 -6.44
C ARG A 12 -8.85 0.73 -7.66
N TYR A 13 -7.92 -0.20 -7.81
CA TYR A 13 -7.95 -1.23 -8.87
C TYR A 13 -7.75 -2.60 -8.21
N CYS A 14 -8.72 -3.50 -8.35
CA CYS A 14 -8.53 -4.92 -8.05
C CYS A 14 -8.12 -5.65 -9.33
N ILE A 15 -7.18 -6.59 -9.20
CA ILE A 15 -6.82 -7.49 -10.30
C ILE A 15 -7.52 -8.81 -10.02
N ILE A 16 -8.47 -9.16 -10.89
CA ILE A 16 -9.22 -10.41 -10.85
C ILE A 16 -8.49 -11.44 -11.72
N ASP A 17 -8.54 -12.72 -11.35
CA ASP A 17 -8.03 -13.79 -12.22
C ASP A 17 -8.89 -13.90 -13.50
N ALA A 18 -8.29 -14.34 -14.61
CA ALA A 18 -9.00 -14.43 -15.88
C ALA A 18 -10.14 -15.46 -15.85
N THR A 19 -10.01 -16.57 -15.12
CA THR A 19 -11.09 -17.58 -15.02
C THR A 19 -12.22 -17.09 -14.13
N GLU A 20 -11.90 -16.43 -13.03
CA GLU A 20 -12.89 -15.81 -12.12
C GLU A 20 -13.62 -14.66 -12.85
N TYR A 21 -12.92 -13.95 -13.74
CA TYR A 21 -13.50 -12.96 -14.62
C TYR A 21 -14.45 -13.58 -15.65
N GLU A 22 -14.07 -14.68 -16.31
CA GLU A 22 -14.94 -15.37 -17.28
C GLU A 22 -16.20 -15.90 -16.61
N GLU A 23 -16.11 -16.56 -15.45
CA GLU A 23 -17.28 -17.05 -14.71
C GLU A 23 -18.22 -15.91 -14.29
N HIS A 24 -17.66 -14.82 -13.76
CA HIS A 24 -18.46 -13.71 -13.26
C HIS A 24 -19.03 -12.82 -14.38
N TYR A 25 -18.33 -12.71 -15.51
CA TYR A 25 -18.69 -11.82 -16.61
C TYR A 25 -19.14 -12.53 -17.91
N ALA A 26 -19.23 -13.87 -17.96
CA ALA A 26 -19.66 -14.62 -19.15
C ALA A 26 -20.99 -14.10 -19.71
N THR A 27 -21.96 -13.84 -18.83
CA THR A 27 -23.29 -13.34 -19.20
C THR A 27 -23.26 -11.94 -19.83
N TYR A 28 -22.18 -11.16 -19.66
CA TYR A 28 -22.00 -9.85 -20.30
C TYR A 28 -21.55 -9.95 -21.75
N PHE A 29 -20.59 -10.83 -22.02
CA PHE A 29 -20.08 -11.05 -23.37
C PHE A 29 -21.15 -11.65 -24.27
N GLU A 30 -21.99 -12.55 -23.73
CA GLU A 30 -23.11 -13.16 -24.45
C GLU A 30 -24.21 -12.14 -24.83
N ARG A 31 -24.46 -11.14 -23.98
CA ARG A 31 -25.54 -10.16 -24.18
C ARG A 31 -25.17 -8.96 -25.06
N LYS A 32 -23.94 -8.88 -25.60
CA LYS A 32 -23.41 -7.71 -26.34
C LYS A 32 -23.66 -6.37 -25.63
N VAL A 33 -23.59 -6.35 -24.30
CA VAL A 33 -23.76 -5.11 -23.54
C VAL A 33 -22.50 -4.25 -23.73
N LYS A 34 -22.66 -3.02 -24.22
CA LYS A 34 -21.52 -2.12 -24.54
C LYS A 34 -20.70 -1.69 -23.33
N GLN A 35 -21.26 -1.80 -22.13
CA GLN A 35 -20.64 -1.39 -20.88
C GLN A 35 -21.03 -2.43 -19.82
N PRO A 36 -20.08 -3.01 -19.07
CA PRO A 36 -20.45 -3.89 -17.96
C PRO A 36 -21.36 -3.09 -17.02
N PRO A 37 -22.41 -3.69 -16.44
CA PRO A 37 -23.23 -3.05 -15.44
C PRO A 37 -22.37 -2.51 -14.33
N ASN A 38 -22.87 -1.44 -13.74
CA ASN A 38 -22.34 -0.85 -12.52
C ASN A 38 -22.63 -1.75 -11.30
N ASP A 39 -22.50 -3.08 -11.48
CA ASP A 39 -22.57 -4.03 -10.39
C ASP A 39 -21.35 -3.79 -9.52
N PRO A 40 -21.53 -3.52 -8.23
CA PRO A 40 -20.39 -3.34 -7.34
C PRO A 40 -19.60 -4.64 -7.35
N VAL A 41 -18.35 -4.57 -7.82
CA VAL A 41 -17.38 -5.66 -7.64
C VAL A 41 -17.53 -6.14 -6.20
N TYR A 42 -17.93 -7.40 -6.01
CA TYR A 42 -18.15 -7.96 -4.68
C TYR A 42 -16.80 -8.16 -4.00
N ILE A 43 -16.26 -7.07 -3.48
CA ILE A 43 -15.05 -7.09 -2.66
C ILE A 43 -15.43 -7.75 -1.35
N SER A 44 -14.83 -8.92 -1.10
CA SER A 44 -15.05 -9.66 0.14
C SER A 44 -14.68 -8.80 1.37
N ALA A 45 -15.32 -9.09 2.52
CA ALA A 45 -14.99 -8.41 3.77
C ALA A 45 -13.51 -8.62 4.17
N GLU A 46 -12.95 -9.79 3.84
CA GLU A 46 -11.54 -10.10 3.98
C GLU A 46 -10.69 -9.14 3.14
N GLU A 47 -10.97 -9.02 1.85
CA GLU A 47 -10.20 -8.16 0.94
C GLU A 47 -10.25 -6.68 1.38
N LYS A 48 -11.41 -6.18 1.81
CA LYS A 48 -11.52 -4.82 2.38
C LYS A 48 -10.64 -4.65 3.61
N SER A 49 -10.62 -5.64 4.50
CA SER A 49 -9.82 -5.60 5.72
C SER A 49 -8.32 -5.59 5.42
N VAL A 50 -7.88 -6.42 4.46
CA VAL A 50 -6.48 -6.49 4.03
C VAL A 50 -6.05 -5.21 3.32
N GLU A 51 -6.92 -4.63 2.48
CA GLU A 51 -6.65 -3.37 1.83
C GLU A 51 -6.49 -2.22 2.85
N GLN A 52 -7.39 -2.12 3.83
CA GLN A 52 -7.29 -1.11 4.90
C GLN A 52 -6.00 -1.25 5.71
N LEU A 53 -5.61 -2.50 6.00
CA LEU A 53 -4.32 -2.79 6.62
C LEU A 53 -3.16 -2.30 5.74
N ALA A 54 -3.16 -2.66 4.45
CA ALA A 54 -2.11 -2.26 3.50
C ALA A 54 -2.02 -0.73 3.34
N LEU A 55 -3.15 -0.03 3.23
CA LEU A 55 -3.25 1.43 3.22
C LEU A 55 -2.63 2.04 4.47
N SER A 56 -3.08 1.60 5.64
CA SER A 56 -2.62 2.14 6.92
C SER A 56 -1.11 1.94 7.11
N ILE A 57 -0.60 0.75 6.79
CA ILE A 57 0.83 0.42 6.92
C ILE A 57 1.67 1.12 5.85
N GLY A 58 1.19 1.23 4.61
CA GLY A 58 1.91 1.93 3.56
C GLY A 58 2.08 3.42 3.86
N LEU A 59 1.02 4.09 4.33
CA LEU A 59 1.08 5.49 4.77
C LEU A 59 2.01 5.65 5.97
N ALA A 60 1.83 4.82 7.00
CA ALA A 60 2.68 4.84 8.19
C ALA A 60 4.16 4.66 7.86
N THR A 61 4.47 3.80 6.89
CA THR A 61 5.83 3.54 6.45
C THR A 61 6.44 4.79 5.85
N VAL A 62 5.75 5.47 4.93
CA VAL A 62 6.26 6.73 4.35
C VAL A 62 6.50 7.77 5.44
N GLU A 63 5.57 7.92 6.39
CA GLU A 63 5.75 8.84 7.53
C GLU A 63 6.98 8.49 8.39
N ILE A 64 7.23 7.19 8.62
CA ILE A 64 8.40 6.72 9.37
C ILE A 64 9.70 7.07 8.65
N PHE A 65 9.77 6.83 7.33
CA PHE A 65 10.93 7.20 6.51
C PHE A 65 11.14 8.72 6.39
N MET A 66 10.10 9.51 6.68
CA MET A 66 10.17 10.97 6.78
C MET A 66 10.52 11.46 8.20
N GLY A 67 10.66 10.56 9.18
CA GLY A 67 10.88 10.93 10.58
C GLY A 67 9.65 11.51 11.30
N LEU A 68 8.46 11.40 10.71
CA LEU A 68 7.20 11.93 11.26
C LEU A 68 6.50 10.96 12.22
N ARG A 69 6.84 9.67 12.14
CA ARG A 69 6.25 8.61 12.97
C ARG A 69 7.35 7.67 13.50
N PRO A 70 7.25 7.19 14.76
CA PRO A 70 8.18 6.19 15.28
C PRO A 70 8.03 4.82 14.61
N THR A 71 9.16 4.17 14.28
CA THR A 71 9.17 2.86 13.61
C THR A 71 8.44 1.76 14.40
N HIS A 72 8.46 1.81 15.73
CA HIS A 72 7.84 0.78 16.58
C HIS A 72 6.31 0.69 16.40
N HIS A 73 5.65 1.72 15.84
CA HIS A 73 4.22 1.68 15.50
C HIS A 73 3.88 0.58 14.47
N LEU A 74 4.85 0.11 13.69
CA LEU A 74 4.66 -0.99 12.73
C LEU A 74 4.78 -2.39 13.35
N SER A 75 5.41 -2.51 14.52
CA SER A 75 5.71 -3.81 15.14
C SER A 75 4.48 -4.73 15.29
N PRO A 76 3.30 -4.24 15.73
CA PRO A 76 2.11 -5.08 15.87
C PRO A 76 1.58 -5.65 14.55
N TRP A 77 1.97 -5.08 13.41
CA TRP A 77 1.38 -5.39 12.09
C TRP A 77 2.34 -6.13 11.16
N LEU A 78 3.64 -6.04 11.42
CA LEU A 78 4.67 -6.73 10.63
C LEU A 78 5.01 -8.10 11.25
N SER A 79 5.58 -8.97 10.42
CA SER A 79 6.37 -10.10 10.91
C SER A 79 7.68 -9.60 11.52
N GLN A 80 8.28 -10.39 12.43
CA GLN A 80 9.53 -10.01 13.07
C GLN A 80 10.68 -9.81 12.06
N ALA A 81 10.72 -10.63 11.01
CA ALA A 81 11.71 -10.50 9.95
C ALA A 81 11.51 -9.21 9.13
N CYS A 82 10.25 -8.91 8.76
CA CYS A 82 9.93 -7.69 8.03
C CYS A 82 10.23 -6.43 8.85
N TYR A 83 9.83 -6.42 10.13
CA TYR A 83 10.09 -5.30 11.03
C TYR A 83 11.58 -4.98 11.15
N ARG A 84 12.42 -6.00 11.33
CA ARG A 84 13.88 -5.82 11.42
C ARG A 84 14.47 -5.18 10.15
N ARG A 85 14.03 -5.63 8.97
CA ARG A 85 14.48 -5.07 7.69
C ARG A 85 14.09 -3.61 7.55
N VAL A 86 12.81 -3.29 7.78
CA VAL A 86 12.31 -1.90 7.69
C VAL A 86 13.03 -1.01 8.69
N HIS A 87 13.19 -1.47 9.94
CA HIS A 87 13.93 -0.73 10.95
C HIS A 87 15.36 -0.42 10.51
N GLN A 88 16.09 -1.39 9.97
CA GLN A 88 17.44 -1.17 9.46
C GLN A 88 17.49 -0.16 8.29
N GLN A 89 16.53 -0.24 7.35
CA GLN A 89 16.45 0.72 6.25
C GLN A 89 16.20 2.14 6.75
N VAL A 90 15.27 2.31 7.70
CA VAL A 90 14.94 3.62 8.29
C VAL A 90 16.16 4.22 9.01
N GLN A 91 16.88 3.42 9.81
CA GLN A 91 18.09 3.89 10.49
C GLN A 91 19.14 4.39 9.48
N LYS A 92 19.41 3.62 8.42
CA LYS A 92 20.34 4.02 7.36
C LYS A 92 19.93 5.33 6.67
N VAL A 93 18.65 5.50 6.38
CA VAL A 93 18.12 6.73 5.76
C VAL A 93 18.30 7.92 6.69
N HIS A 94 17.94 7.78 7.98
CA HIS A 94 18.09 8.86 8.95
C HIS A 94 19.56 9.23 9.21
N GLU A 95 20.45 8.23 9.31
CA GLU A 95 21.90 8.46 9.42
C GLU A 95 22.45 9.22 8.21
N MET A 96 22.04 8.85 7.00
CA MET A 96 22.46 9.53 5.77
C MET A 96 21.96 10.97 5.71
N VAL A 97 20.70 11.22 6.05
CA VAL A 97 20.11 12.57 6.08
C VAL A 97 20.84 13.44 7.11
N ASN A 98 21.09 12.94 8.32
CA ASN A 98 21.80 13.68 9.36
C ASN A 98 23.25 14.02 9.00
N ARG A 99 23.93 13.17 8.21
CA ARG A 99 25.31 13.44 7.74
C ARG A 99 25.35 14.46 6.60
N THR A 100 24.34 14.45 5.74
CA THR A 100 24.33 15.26 4.51
C THR A 100 23.73 16.65 4.77
N PHE A 101 22.81 16.76 5.72
CA PHE A 101 22.10 17.99 6.03
C PHE A 101 22.67 18.64 7.30
N GLN A 102 23.64 19.55 7.13
CA GLN A 102 24.00 20.51 8.18
C GLN A 102 23.13 21.76 7.98
N PRO A 103 22.14 22.04 8.83
CA PRO A 103 21.38 23.26 8.72
C PRO A 103 22.33 24.46 8.92
N PRO A 104 22.25 25.51 8.09
CA PRO A 104 23.01 26.73 8.33
C PRO A 104 22.62 27.30 9.70
N ALA A 105 23.61 27.76 10.47
CA ALA A 105 23.44 28.25 11.85
C ALA A 105 22.45 29.44 12.00
N SER A 106 22.01 30.01 10.89
CA SER A 106 21.16 31.20 10.79
C SER A 106 19.70 30.94 10.41
N SER A 107 19.29 29.71 10.11
CA SER A 107 17.86 29.40 9.93
C SER A 107 17.20 29.20 11.28
N GLY A 108 16.40 30.17 11.73
CA GLY A 108 15.46 30.00 12.85
C GLY A 108 14.53 28.79 12.63
N PRO A 109 13.71 28.39 13.62
CA PRO A 109 12.91 27.18 13.54
C PRO A 109 11.87 27.31 12.42
N LEU A 110 12.24 26.91 11.21
CA LEU A 110 11.33 26.62 10.12
C LEU A 110 10.51 25.43 10.59
N GLN A 111 9.34 25.69 11.16
CA GLN A 111 8.35 24.64 11.38
C GLN A 111 8.10 24.01 10.01
N PRO A 112 8.47 22.74 9.80
CA PRO A 112 8.16 22.08 8.56
C PRO A 112 6.65 22.10 8.45
N ARG A 113 6.09 22.72 7.40
CA ARG A 113 4.67 22.55 7.09
C ARG A 113 4.47 21.05 6.89
N VAL A 114 3.89 20.38 7.88
CA VAL A 114 3.61 18.95 7.83
C VAL A 114 2.49 18.76 6.82
N HIS A 115 2.86 18.48 5.57
CA HIS A 115 1.88 18.08 4.59
C HIS A 115 1.47 16.64 4.87
N PRO A 116 0.16 16.35 4.93
CA PRO A 116 -0.30 15.00 5.18
C PRO A 116 0.12 14.08 4.04
N VAL A 117 0.69 12.92 4.39
CA VAL A 117 0.97 11.84 3.46
C VAL A 117 -0.36 11.27 2.97
N LYS A 118 -0.55 11.14 1.65
CA LYS A 118 -1.81 10.69 1.05
C LYS A 118 -1.61 9.53 0.09
N ALA A 119 -2.45 8.51 0.20
CA ALA A 119 -2.50 7.44 -0.80
C ALA A 119 -3.24 7.98 -2.03
N ARG A 120 -2.60 7.92 -3.19
CA ARG A 120 -3.17 8.28 -4.48
C ARG A 120 -3.82 7.10 -5.16
N ARG A 121 -3.20 5.93 -5.00
CA ARG A 121 -3.67 4.69 -5.61
C ARG A 121 -3.27 3.51 -4.75
N ILE A 122 -4.13 2.52 -4.68
CA ILE A 122 -3.80 1.17 -4.22
C ILE A 122 -4.25 0.14 -5.25
N ILE A 123 -3.41 -0.86 -5.44
CA ILE A 123 -3.71 -2.07 -6.19
C ILE A 123 -3.50 -3.23 -5.23
N LEU A 124 -4.50 -4.10 -5.10
CA LEU A 124 -4.44 -5.30 -4.27
C LEU A 124 -4.72 -6.53 -5.14
N GLN A 125 -4.00 -7.61 -4.89
CA GLN A 125 -4.17 -8.87 -5.59
C GLN A 125 -4.09 -10.04 -4.61
N LYS A 126 -5.04 -10.97 -4.67
CA LYS A 126 -4.93 -12.25 -3.98
C LYS A 126 -3.93 -13.13 -4.72
N VAL A 127 -2.89 -13.61 -4.03
CA VAL A 127 -1.83 -14.43 -4.64
C VAL A 127 -1.85 -15.87 -4.13
N SER A 128 -2.55 -16.12 -3.02
CA SER A 128 -2.88 -17.44 -2.53
C SER A 128 -4.08 -17.36 -1.57
N PRO A 129 -4.66 -18.49 -1.13
CA PRO A 129 -5.73 -18.48 -0.12
C PRO A 129 -5.38 -17.76 1.19
N LYS A 130 -4.08 -17.59 1.50
CA LYS A 130 -3.58 -16.97 2.74
C LYS A 130 -2.66 -15.78 2.50
N ALA A 131 -2.62 -15.22 1.28
CA ALA A 131 -1.73 -14.12 0.98
C ALA A 131 -2.29 -13.16 -0.07
N TYR A 132 -2.04 -11.86 0.16
CA TYR A 132 -2.29 -10.77 -0.77
C TYR A 132 -1.00 -9.98 -1.00
N GLU A 133 -0.89 -9.42 -2.19
CA GLU A 133 0.13 -8.44 -2.54
C GLU A 133 -0.52 -7.11 -2.86
N ALA A 134 0.07 -6.03 -2.36
CA ALA A 134 -0.40 -4.67 -2.56
C ALA A 134 0.70 -3.77 -3.09
N CYS A 135 0.33 -2.85 -3.98
CA CYS A 135 1.17 -1.76 -4.42
C CYS A 135 0.43 -0.44 -4.22
N LEU A 136 1.07 0.51 -3.56
CA LEU A 136 0.52 1.82 -3.25
C LEU A 136 1.37 2.91 -3.89
N ILE A 137 0.69 3.91 -4.44
CA ILE A 137 1.31 5.19 -4.78
C ILE A 137 0.95 6.17 -3.68
N VAL A 138 1.96 6.64 -2.96
CA VAL A 138 1.83 7.54 -1.82
C VAL A 138 2.49 8.87 -2.17
N GLN A 139 1.81 9.98 -1.90
CA GLN A 139 2.29 11.32 -2.19
C GLN A 139 2.48 12.11 -0.89
N ASP A 140 3.66 12.71 -0.75
CA ASP A 140 3.97 13.75 0.24
C ASP A 140 4.06 15.13 -0.46
N ALA A 141 4.51 16.18 0.24
CA ALA A 141 4.63 17.52 -0.35
C ALA A 141 5.65 17.64 -1.48
N GLN A 142 6.65 16.76 -1.48
CA GLN A 142 7.88 16.86 -2.25
C GLN A 142 7.94 15.81 -3.35
N ARG A 143 7.34 14.63 -3.15
CA ARG A 143 7.47 13.48 -4.05
C ARG A 143 6.32 12.48 -3.94
N ALA A 144 6.17 11.71 -5.00
CA ALA A 144 5.42 10.46 -4.99
C ALA A 144 6.37 9.28 -4.77
N ARG A 145 5.90 8.28 -4.05
CA ARG A 145 6.63 7.06 -3.68
C ARG A 145 5.78 5.84 -3.95
N ALA A 146 6.42 4.78 -4.41
CA ALA A 146 5.78 3.48 -4.50
C ALA A 146 6.06 2.68 -3.22
N VAL A 147 5.04 2.04 -2.68
CA VAL A 147 5.17 1.11 -1.55
C VAL A 147 4.64 -0.24 -1.98
N ALA A 148 5.47 -1.27 -1.91
CA ALA A 148 5.10 -2.65 -2.18
C ALA A 148 4.97 -3.42 -0.87
N LEU A 149 3.89 -4.19 -0.72
CA LEU A 149 3.55 -4.92 0.50
C LEU A 149 3.09 -6.33 0.18
N ARG A 150 3.45 -7.28 1.04
CA ARG A 150 2.83 -8.61 1.08
C ARG A 150 2.18 -8.82 2.43
N ALA A 151 0.89 -9.12 2.41
CA ALA A 151 0.11 -9.48 3.59
C ALA A 151 -0.13 -10.99 3.60
N GLU A 152 0.21 -11.66 4.71
CA GLU A 152 -0.02 -13.09 4.91
C GLU A 152 -0.86 -13.33 6.17
N PHE A 153 -1.71 -14.35 6.12
CA PHE A 153 -2.51 -14.74 7.26
C PHE A 153 -1.71 -15.65 8.20
N LEU A 154 -1.18 -15.07 9.27
CA LEU A 154 -0.29 -15.72 10.23
C LEU A 154 -0.87 -15.62 11.65
N ASN A 155 -0.88 -16.72 12.39
CA ASN A 155 -1.38 -16.76 13.78
C ASN A 155 -2.78 -16.12 13.94
N ARG A 156 -3.70 -16.48 13.04
CA ARG A 156 -5.10 -15.99 12.99
C ARG A 156 -5.26 -14.49 12.72
N ARG A 157 -4.25 -13.81 12.17
CA ARG A 157 -4.32 -12.40 11.80
C ARG A 157 -3.53 -12.10 10.53
N TRP A 158 -3.94 -11.07 9.81
CA TRP A 158 -3.16 -10.56 8.68
C TRP A 158 -1.91 -9.83 9.19
N LYS A 159 -0.77 -10.16 8.60
CA LYS A 159 0.55 -9.61 8.92
C LYS A 159 1.28 -9.23 7.65
N ILE A 160 1.97 -8.09 7.68
CA ILE A 160 2.85 -7.69 6.58
C ILE A 160 4.17 -8.47 6.71
N THR A 161 4.49 -9.28 5.71
CA THR A 161 5.67 -10.17 5.69
C THR A 161 6.78 -9.66 4.79
N ALA A 162 6.45 -8.87 3.78
CA ALA A 162 7.38 -8.11 2.96
C ALA A 162 6.89 -6.68 2.81
N LEU A 163 7.83 -5.74 2.85
CA LEU A 163 7.57 -4.32 2.69
C LEU A 163 8.78 -3.69 2.02
N ASP A 164 8.55 -2.87 1.01
CA ASP A 164 9.58 -2.06 0.37
C ASP A 164 9.04 -0.71 -0.08
N ILE A 165 9.93 0.28 -0.21
CA ILE A 165 9.63 1.66 -0.55
C ILE A 165 10.64 2.19 -1.57
N ALA A 166 10.14 2.83 -2.63
CA ALA A 166 10.95 3.52 -3.63
C ALA A 166 11.12 5.03 -3.31
#